data_AF-A0A1V1PI15-F1
#
_entry.id   AF-A0A1V1PI15-F1
#
_cell.length_a   1.000
_cell.length_b   1.000
_cell.length_c   1.000
_cell.angle_alpha   90.00
_cell.angle_beta   90.00
_cell.angle_gamma   90.00
#
_symmetry.space_group_name_H-M   'P 1'
#
loop_
_entity.id
_entity.type
_entity.pdbx_description
1 polymer ?
#
loop_
_entity_poly.entity_id
_entity_poly.type
_entity_poly.pdbx_seq_one_letter_code
_entity_poly.pdbx_strand_id
1 'polypeptide(L)' 'MKKSIIFTTLLCLTINWVACTTMKDNPKTTKGSVIGGITGILTGIITKQRPEKTIALGAAGALAGGTIGYMMDQQEKN' A
#
# COMPACT_ATOMS: atom_id res chain seq x y z
N MET A 1 23.48 -0.37 18.34
CA MET A 1 23.25 -1.21 17.15
C MET A 1 22.33 -2.42 17.43
N LYS A 2 22.65 -3.33 18.37
CA LYS A 2 21.77 -4.49 18.70
C LYS A 2 20.31 -4.14 19.04
N LYS A 3 20.07 -3.09 19.84
CA LYS A 3 18.71 -2.64 20.20
C LYS A 3 17.89 -2.12 19.01
N SER A 4 18.56 -1.49 18.03
CA SER A 4 17.90 -0.99 16.81
C SER A 4 17.50 -2.12 15.89
N ILE A 5 18.34 -3.16 15.76
CA ILE A 5 18.06 -4.35 14.93
C ILE A 5 16.85 -5.11 15.49
N ILE A 6 16.74 -5.26 16.81
CA ILE A 6 15.59 -5.89 17.48
C ILE A 6 14.30 -5.09 17.22
N PHE A 7 14.38 -3.76 17.22
CA PHE A 7 13.22 -2.91 16.95
C PHE A 7 12.75 -3.02 15.49
N THR A 8 13.69 -3.06 14.55
CA THR A 8 13.38 -3.20 13.12
C THR A 8 12.79 -4.58 12.80
N THR A 9 13.30 -5.67 13.38
CA THR A 9 12.74 -7.02 13.16
C THR A 9 11.36 -7.18 13.78
N LEU A 10 11.12 -6.60 14.96
CA LEU A 10 9.81 -6.60 15.60
C LEU A 10 8.77 -5.82 14.77
N LEU A 11 9.17 -4.67 14.22
CA LEU A 11 8.33 -3.87 13.34
C LEU A 11 7.97 -4.63 12.04
N CYS A 12 8.93 -5.32 11.42
CA CYS A 12 8.65 -6.13 10.24
C CYS A 12 7.65 -7.27 10.52
N LEU A 13 7.74 -7.93 11.68
CA LEU A 13 6.82 -9.01 12.05
C LEU A 13 5.38 -8.52 12.20
N THR A 14 5.18 -7.35 12.80
CA THR A 14 3.82 -6.80 12.99
C THR A 14 3.20 -6.33 11.67
N ILE A 15 4.00 -5.73 10.76
CA ILE A 15 3.50 -5.30 9.44
C ILE A 15 3.06 -6.51 8.59
N ASN A 16 3.83 -7.61 8.62
CA ASN A 16 3.47 -8.81 7.87
C ASN A 16 2.18 -9.46 8.38
N TRP A 17 1.97 -9.47 9.69
CA TRP A 17 0.75 -10.04 10.27
C TRP A 17 -0.48 -9.22 9.88
N VAL A 18 -0.40 -7.88 10.04
CA VAL A 18 -1.48 -6.97 9.66
C VAL A 18 -1.76 -7.06 8.16
N ALA A 19 -0.72 -7.11 7.32
CA ALA A 19 -0.91 -7.26 5.87
C ALA A 19 -1.63 -8.58 5.51
N CYS A 20 -1.31 -9.68 6.18
CA CYS A 20 -1.94 -10.98 5.94
C CYS A 20 -3.44 -10.98 6.32
N THR A 21 -3.79 -10.39 7.47
CA THR A 21 -5.19 -10.28 7.89
C THR A 21 -5.97 -9.30 7.02
N THR A 22 -5.38 -8.15 6.67
CA THR A 22 -6.01 -7.15 5.80
C THR A 22 -6.28 -7.69 4.40
N MET A 23 -5.39 -8.52 3.84
CA MET A 23 -5.62 -9.18 2.56
C MET A 23 -6.81 -10.15 2.59
N LYS A 24 -7.02 -10.82 3.71
CA LYS A 24 -8.10 -11.80 3.86
C LYS A 24 -9.45 -11.12 4.11
N ASP A 25 -9.48 -10.10 4.96
CA ASP A 25 -10.72 -9.44 5.36
C ASP A 25 -11.15 -8.31 4.40
N ASN A 26 -10.21 -7.72 3.67
CA ASN A 26 -10.44 -6.58 2.77
C ASN A 26 -9.64 -6.75 1.45
N PRO A 27 -10.02 -7.74 0.63
CA PRO A 27 -9.29 -8.10 -0.59
C PRO A 27 -9.34 -6.99 -1.65
N LYS A 28 -10.42 -6.22 -1.77
CA LYS A 28 -10.52 -5.14 -2.78
C LYS A 28 -9.72 -3.91 -2.36
N THR A 29 -9.67 -3.61 -1.07
CA THR A 29 -8.78 -2.59 -0.46
C THR A 29 -7.33 -2.86 -0.85
N THR A 30 -6.87 -4.09 -0.62
CA THR A 30 -5.47 -4.44 -0.89
C THR A 30 -5.16 -4.40 -2.38
N LYS A 31 -6.04 -4.97 -3.23
CA LYS A 31 -5.88 -4.91 -4.68
C LYS A 31 -5.88 -3.48 -5.20
N GLY A 32 -6.80 -2.63 -4.73
CA GLY A 32 -6.89 -1.23 -5.12
C GLY A 32 -5.63 -0.45 -4.74
N SER A 33 -5.10 -0.65 -3.53
CA SER A 33 -3.85 -0.03 -3.09
C SER A 33 -2.65 -0.45 -3.94
N VAL A 34 -2.51 -1.75 -4.22
CA VAL A 34 -1.40 -2.25 -5.04
C VAL A 34 -1.49 -1.72 -6.47
N ILE A 35 -2.67 -1.81 -7.10
CA ILE A 35 -2.88 -1.35 -8.47
C ILE A 35 -2.66 0.16 -8.54
N GLY A 36 -3.27 0.93 -7.64
CA GLY A 36 -3.12 2.38 -7.60
C GLY A 36 -1.66 2.79 -7.39
N GLY A 37 -0.92 2.07 -6.54
CA GLY A 37 0.50 2.32 -6.31
C GLY A 37 1.37 2.06 -7.54
N ILE A 38 1.17 0.91 -8.20
CA ILE A 38 1.88 0.58 -9.44
C ILE A 38 1.55 1.59 -10.54
N THR A 39 0.27 1.94 -10.71
CA THR A 39 -0.16 2.94 -11.70
C THR A 39 0.47 4.29 -11.41
N GLY A 40 0.49 4.76 -10.16
CA GLY A 40 1.13 6.02 -9.79
C GLY A 40 2.63 6.06 -10.09
N ILE A 41 3.35 4.96 -9.80
CA ILE A 41 4.77 4.83 -10.15
C ILE A 41 4.96 4.85 -11.67
N LEU A 42 4.16 4.08 -12.41
CA LEU A 42 4.22 4.06 -13.87
C LEU A 42 3.95 5.45 -14.47
N THR A 43 2.97 6.18 -13.95
CA THR A 43 2.69 7.56 -14.38
C THR A 43 3.90 8.46 -14.13
N GLY A 44 4.55 8.36 -12.97
CA GLY A 44 5.77 9.12 -12.68
C GLY A 44 6.92 8.79 -13.63
N ILE A 45 7.10 7.51 -13.98
CA ILE A 45 8.11 7.06 -14.95
C ILE A 45 7.80 7.60 -16.36
N ILE A 46 6.56 7.45 -16.84
CA ILE A 46 6.14 7.89 -18.18
C ILE A 46 6.28 9.40 -18.33
N THR A 47 5.93 10.15 -17.29
CA THR A 47 6.06 11.62 -17.26
C THR A 47 7.48 12.12 -16.96
N LYS A 48 8.45 11.20 -16.87
CA LYS A 48 9.87 11.49 -16.58
C LYS A 48 10.05 12.35 -15.32
N GLN A 49 9.23 12.11 -14.30
CA GLN A 49 9.34 12.79 -13.02
C GLN A 49 10.61 12.32 -12.28
N ARG A 50 11.06 13.16 -11.35
CA ARG A 50 12.14 12.78 -10.43
C ARG A 50 11.72 11.56 -9.60
N PRO A 51 12.67 10.70 -9.19
CA PRO A 51 12.37 9.48 -8.44
C PRO A 51 11.54 9.75 -7.18
N GLU A 52 11.82 10.82 -6.46
CA GLU A 52 11.06 11.25 -5.26
C GLU A 52 9.59 11.52 -5.58
N LYS A 53 9.33 12.20 -6.71
CA LYS A 53 7.97 12.49 -7.17
C LYS A 53 7.26 11.25 -7.70
N THR A 54 7.98 10.36 -8.37
CA THR A 54 7.45 9.06 -8.82
C THR A 54 7.03 8.19 -7.64
N ILE A 55 7.83 8.14 -6.57
CA ILE A 55 7.49 7.44 -5.33
C ILE A 55 6.27 8.10 -4.67
N ALA A 56 6.22 9.43 -4.62
CA ALA A 56 5.08 10.15 -4.06
C ALA A 56 3.78 9.90 -4.87
N LEU A 57 3.86 9.83 -6.20
CA LEU A 57 2.73 9.46 -7.06
C LEU A 57 2.28 8.02 -6.82
N GLY A 58 3.22 7.10 -6.62
CA GLY A 58 2.94 5.73 -6.18
C GLY A 58 2.22 5.70 -4.84
N ALA A 59 2.72 6.42 -3.84
CA ALA A 59 2.08 6.48 -2.53
C ALA A 59 0.67 7.09 -2.61
N ALA A 60 0.49 8.17 -3.38
CA ALA A 60 -0.80 8.79 -3.60
C ALA A 60 -1.78 7.85 -4.31
N GLY A 61 -1.33 7.13 -5.34
CA GLY A 61 -2.13 6.14 -6.04
C GLY A 61 -2.51 4.97 -5.14
N ALA A 62 -1.60 4.49 -4.30
CA ALA A 62 -1.88 3.41 -3.35
C ALA A 62 -2.89 3.81 -2.28
N LEU A 63 -2.79 5.04 -1.77
CA LEU A 63 -3.79 5.57 -0.83
C LEU A 63 -5.15 5.71 -1.51
N ALA A 64 -5.22 6.34 -2.69
CA ALA A 64 -6.47 6.52 -3.42
C ALA A 64 -7.12 5.17 -3.76
N GLY A 65 -6.37 4.25 -4.35
CA GLY A 65 -6.87 2.91 -4.69
C GLY A 65 -7.26 2.09 -3.47
N GLY A 66 -6.54 2.22 -2.35
CA GLY A 66 -6.87 1.57 -1.09
C GLY A 66 -8.18 2.08 -0.50
N THR A 67 -8.40 3.39 -0.48
CA THR A 67 -9.65 3.98 0.03
C THR A 67 -10.87 3.55 -0.78
N ILE A 68 -10.77 3.56 -2.11
CA ILE A 68 -11.85 3.11 -2.99
C ILE A 68 -12.14 1.62 -2.76
N GLY A 69 -11.09 0.80 -2.70
CA GLY A 69 -11.23 -0.62 -2.40
C GLY A 69 -11.86 -0.90 -1.03
N TYR A 70 -11.60 -0.06 -0.03
CA TYR A 70 -12.22 -0.14 1.30
C TYR A 70 -13.70 0.19 1.27
N MET A 71 -14.11 1.20 0.50
CA MET A 71 -15.53 1.48 0.28
C MET A 71 -16.23 0.30 -0.40
N MET A 72 -15.57 -0.33 -1.38
CA MET A 72 -16.11 -1.52 -2.06
C MET A 72 -16.21 -2.75 -1.14
N ASP A 73 -15.20 -3.02 -0.32
CA ASP A 73 -15.24 -4.14 0.64
C ASP A 73 -16.34 -3.94 1.69
N GLN A 74 -16.64 -2.69 2.09
CA GLN A 74 -17.77 -2.40 2.98
C GLN A 74 -19.13 -2.58 2.31
N GLN A 75 -19.26 -2.23 1.03
CA GLN A 75 -20.50 -2.42 0.29
C GLN A 75 -20.86 -3.90 0.12
N GLU A 76 -19.87 -4.78 0.04
CA GLU A 76 -20.08 -6.21 -0.17
C GLU A 76 -20.33 -6.98 1.13
N LYS A 77 -19.96 -6.39 2.28
CA LYS A 77 -20.26 -6.94 3.62
C LYS A 77 -21.66 -6.60 4.12
N ASN A 78 -22.38 -5.70 3.44
CA ASN A 78 -23.68 -5.17 3.83
C ASN A 78 -24.78 -5.65 2.89
#